data_AF-A0A7S2USJ4-F1
#
_entry.id   AF-A0A7S2USJ4-F1
#
_cell.length_a   1.000
_cell.length_b   1.000
_cell.length_c   1.000
_cell.angle_alpha   90.00
_cell.angle_beta   90.00
_cell.angle_gamma   90.00
#
_symmetry.space_group_name_H-M   'P 1'
#
loop_
_entity.id
_entity.type
_entity.pdbx_description
1 polymer ?
#
loop_
_entity_poly.entity_id
_entity_poly.type
_entity_poly.pdbx_seq_one_letter_code
_entity_poly.pdbx_strand_id
1 'polypeptide(L)'
;GMYSFIPDCAMVGTVFVNALSNLLSTFATNITLSIEPTNGAQIQGNTVLGGYPAQFASWGVSMDLGSLSFGQSKDIVLPWVMPERDSSVPYLELCVACTHVRSGKQLEIKEVGTVETVNSEKVANQKFRLKLADCLTEVLKASRGANHASSRQMIEDLCREMDGSGINNSYIDDMKIDLQREATLAIANGSDFNRWGKHYLPSLLQAHRLQQCNNFKDPGVQHYGGSLFQQIRDIADDAFCKLPPPKPSRPPVSGAAPRRPVSMASYNNASNPCFAGESLVLMANRDYKQVKSIVAGDQVYCQGGKPSRVACVVKTQCGNGKACLAAFEGGLLVTPYHPVKMGGQWHFPCDLVQVLEYPCEYVYSFVLEDNHSMMINGIECITLGHKLEENEVVKHAYFGTDWVIQDLKRLPGWAYGLVELGPNAVVRNEKSGRICRLASSLDTSGIMCG
;
A
#
# COMPACT_ATOMS: atom_id res chain seq x y z
N GLY A 1 -13.62 17.66 -2.17
CA GLY A 1 -13.89 16.29 -2.68
C GLY A 1 -12.66 15.40 -2.48
N MET A 2 -12.82 14.10 -2.70
CA MET A 2 -11.72 13.11 -2.65
C MET A 2 -11.22 12.82 -4.07
N TYR A 3 -9.92 12.56 -4.20
CA TYR A 3 -9.30 12.15 -5.45
C TYR A 3 -8.34 10.98 -5.17
N SER A 4 -8.36 9.97 -6.04
CA SER A 4 -7.50 8.80 -5.92
C SER A 4 -7.02 8.37 -7.30
N PHE A 5 -5.74 8.08 -7.43
CA PHE A 5 -5.14 7.60 -8.68
C PHE A 5 -5.08 6.07 -8.70
N ILE A 6 -5.51 5.47 -9.80
CA ILE A 6 -5.46 4.03 -10.04
C ILE A 6 -4.37 3.79 -11.10
N PRO A 7 -3.17 3.31 -10.72
CA PRO A 7 -2.06 3.14 -11.65
C PRO A 7 -2.27 1.99 -12.64
N ASP A 8 -3.01 0.96 -12.22
CA ASP A 8 -3.28 -0.24 -12.99
C ASP A 8 -4.55 -0.95 -12.48
N CYS A 9 -4.98 -2.00 -13.19
CA CYS A 9 -6.22 -2.70 -12.90
C CYS A 9 -6.21 -3.45 -11.56
N ALA A 10 -5.05 -3.91 -11.06
CA ALA A 10 -4.94 -4.60 -9.78
C ALA A 10 -5.26 -3.69 -8.58
N MET A 11 -5.17 -2.37 -8.80
CA MET A 11 -5.44 -1.34 -7.81
C MET A 11 -6.90 -0.83 -7.81
N VAL A 12 -7.74 -1.28 -8.75
CA VAL A 12 -9.13 -0.79 -8.86
C VAL A 12 -9.93 -1.12 -7.61
N GLY A 13 -9.88 -2.37 -7.16
CA GLY A 13 -10.61 -2.86 -5.99
C GLY A 13 -10.26 -2.08 -4.74
N THR A 14 -8.97 -1.99 -4.41
CA THR A 14 -8.54 -1.27 -3.22
C THR A 14 -8.93 0.20 -3.24
N VAL A 15 -8.75 0.90 -4.36
CA VAL A 15 -9.07 2.33 -4.44
C VAL A 15 -10.58 2.53 -4.30
N PHE A 16 -11.41 1.69 -4.92
CA PHE A 16 -12.86 1.76 -4.79
C PHE A 16 -13.36 1.40 -3.38
N VAL A 17 -12.82 0.32 -2.80
CA VAL A 17 -13.15 -0.16 -1.46
C VAL A 17 -12.82 0.93 -0.43
N ASN A 18 -11.63 1.52 -0.49
CA ASN A 18 -11.24 2.61 0.40
C ASN A 18 -12.05 3.89 0.14
N ALA A 19 -12.35 4.22 -1.12
CA ALA A 19 -13.19 5.37 -1.45
C ALA A 19 -14.60 5.25 -0.85
N LEU A 20 -15.24 4.09 -1.00
CA LEU A 20 -16.55 3.81 -0.42
C LEU A 20 -16.49 3.85 1.11
N SER A 21 -15.42 3.31 1.69
CA SER A 21 -15.22 3.29 3.14
C SER A 21 -15.06 4.68 3.73
N ASN A 22 -14.28 5.55 3.09
CA ASN A 22 -14.17 6.96 3.47
C ASN A 22 -15.53 7.66 3.39
N LEU A 23 -16.27 7.45 2.30
CA LEU A 23 -17.59 8.06 2.10
C LEU A 23 -18.58 7.65 3.21
N LEU A 24 -18.70 6.35 3.47
CA LEU A 24 -19.67 5.81 4.43
C LEU A 24 -19.28 6.04 5.89
N SER A 25 -18.00 6.28 6.17
CA SER A 25 -17.50 6.66 7.50
C SER A 25 -17.44 8.17 7.73
N THR A 26 -17.84 8.99 6.75
CA THR A 26 -17.88 10.45 6.91
C THR A 26 -19.02 10.89 7.84
N PHE A 27 -18.69 11.66 8.87
CA PHE A 27 -19.63 12.27 9.82
C PHE A 27 -20.16 13.62 9.32
N ALA A 28 -19.25 14.52 8.91
CA ALA A 28 -19.59 15.88 8.49
C ALA A 28 -18.72 16.36 7.31
N THR A 29 -19.28 17.27 6.52
CA THR A 29 -18.63 17.95 5.40
C THR A 29 -18.63 19.46 5.60
N ASN A 30 -17.90 20.20 4.75
CA ASN A 30 -17.78 21.66 4.79
C ASN A 30 -17.30 22.15 6.15
N ILE A 31 -16.23 21.53 6.65
CA ILE A 31 -15.68 21.87 7.95
C ILE A 31 -14.87 23.13 7.83
N THR A 32 -15.34 24.16 8.51
CA THR A 32 -14.62 25.41 8.68
C THR A 32 -14.11 25.48 10.10
N LEU A 33 -12.81 25.64 10.26
CA LEU A 33 -12.17 25.92 11.55
C LEU A 33 -11.74 27.38 11.58
N SER A 34 -12.32 28.13 12.50
CA SER A 34 -11.96 29.52 12.80
C SER A 34 -11.16 29.57 14.09
N ILE A 35 -10.05 30.30 14.08
CA ILE A 35 -9.09 30.39 15.18
C ILE A 35 -8.80 31.86 15.43
N GLU A 36 -9.12 32.32 16.63
CA GLU A 36 -8.86 33.69 17.11
C GLU A 36 -7.78 33.65 18.21
N PRO A 37 -6.59 34.23 17.96
CA PRO A 37 -5.59 34.38 19.01
C PRO A 37 -6.06 35.34 20.10
N THR A 38 -5.93 34.96 21.36
CA THR A 38 -6.33 35.81 22.50
C THR A 38 -5.14 36.14 23.41
N ASN A 39 -5.34 37.12 24.30
CA ASN A 39 -4.40 37.42 25.39
C ASN A 39 -2.95 37.69 24.95
N GLY A 40 -2.76 38.27 23.76
CA GLY A 40 -1.46 38.64 23.20
C GLY A 40 -0.78 37.53 22.38
N ALA A 41 -1.41 36.36 22.23
CA ALA A 41 -0.97 35.34 21.30
C ALA A 41 -1.13 35.77 19.84
N GLN A 42 -0.31 35.21 18.94
CA GLN A 42 -0.37 35.51 17.50
C GLN A 42 -0.05 34.27 16.66
N ILE A 43 -0.68 34.17 15.49
CA ILE A 43 -0.31 33.18 14.47
C ILE A 43 0.94 33.70 13.75
N GLN A 44 2.02 32.93 13.78
CA GLN A 44 3.30 33.38 13.23
C GLN A 44 3.24 33.44 11.70
N GLY A 45 3.51 34.63 11.16
CA GLY A 45 3.68 34.86 9.71
C GLY A 45 2.43 34.61 8.87
N ASN A 46 1.24 34.59 9.46
CA ASN A 46 -0.03 34.29 8.77
C ASN A 46 0.07 33.08 7.83
N THR A 47 0.68 32.00 8.33
CA THR A 47 0.93 30.78 7.54
C THR A 47 0.22 29.59 8.13
N VAL A 48 -0.32 28.74 7.27
CA VAL A 48 -0.93 27.44 7.61
C VAL A 48 -0.18 26.36 6.85
N LEU A 49 0.18 25.27 7.54
CA LEU A 49 0.82 24.12 6.91
C LEU A 49 -0.20 23.22 6.21
N GLY A 50 0.23 22.53 5.15
CA GLY A 50 -0.55 21.53 4.40
C GLY A 50 -1.43 22.10 3.27
N GLY A 51 -1.30 23.40 2.97
CA GLY A 51 -1.99 24.06 1.86
C GLY A 51 -3.52 24.01 1.96
N TYR A 52 -4.07 24.07 3.17
CA TYR A 52 -5.51 24.24 3.36
C TYR A 52 -5.94 25.61 2.82
N PRO A 53 -7.11 25.72 2.16
CA PRO A 53 -7.71 27.01 1.87
C PRO A 53 -7.95 27.77 3.18
N ALA A 54 -7.23 28.89 3.37
CA ALA A 54 -7.27 29.68 4.57
C ALA A 54 -7.49 31.16 4.23
N GLN A 55 -8.30 31.85 5.04
CA GLN A 55 -8.55 33.28 4.96
C GLN A 55 -8.12 33.92 6.26
N PHE A 56 -7.09 34.75 6.20
CA PHE A 56 -6.63 35.56 7.33
C PHE A 56 -7.42 36.86 7.39
N ALA A 57 -7.82 37.22 8.61
CA ALA A 57 -8.54 38.44 8.92
C ALA A 57 -7.91 39.11 10.15
N SER A 58 -8.36 40.32 10.48
CA SER A 58 -7.85 41.05 11.65
C SER A 58 -8.07 40.32 12.98
N TRP A 59 -9.08 39.46 13.05
CA TRP A 59 -9.44 38.68 14.24
C TRP A 59 -8.72 37.32 14.30
N GLY A 60 -8.14 36.82 13.21
CA GLY A 60 -7.56 35.49 13.19
C GLY A 60 -7.57 34.83 11.82
N VAL A 61 -7.81 33.52 11.77
CA VAL A 61 -7.84 32.73 10.53
C VAL A 61 -9.07 31.83 10.46
N SER A 62 -9.64 31.68 9.27
CA SER A 62 -10.65 30.67 8.97
C SER A 62 -10.15 29.71 7.89
N MET A 63 -10.29 28.41 8.09
CA MET A 63 -9.72 27.36 7.24
C MET A 63 -10.75 26.31 6.84
N ASP A 64 -10.73 25.89 5.57
CA ASP A 64 -11.49 24.73 5.08
C ASP A 64 -10.71 23.43 5.28
N LEU A 65 -11.24 22.56 6.14
CA LEU A 65 -10.66 21.25 6.47
C LEU A 65 -11.34 20.09 5.73
N GLY A 66 -12.36 20.37 4.91
CA GLY A 66 -13.09 19.41 4.11
C GLY A 66 -14.10 18.60 4.93
N SER A 67 -13.71 17.40 5.34
CA SER A 67 -14.61 16.42 6.00
C SER A 67 -13.99 15.80 7.25
N LEU A 68 -14.88 15.32 8.13
CA LEU A 68 -14.57 14.64 9.40
C LEU A 68 -15.18 13.24 9.33
N SER A 69 -14.40 12.25 9.74
CA SER A 69 -14.82 10.86 9.78
C SER A 69 -15.13 10.43 11.21
N PHE A 70 -16.03 9.46 11.36
CA PHE A 70 -16.29 8.85 12.66
C PHE A 70 -15.04 8.17 13.21
N GLY A 71 -14.75 8.42 14.48
CA GLY A 71 -13.66 7.74 15.21
C GLY A 71 -12.25 8.13 14.75
N GLN A 72 -12.10 9.24 14.02
CA GLN A 72 -10.79 9.76 13.61
C GLN A 72 -10.68 11.25 13.88
N SER A 73 -9.55 11.69 14.44
CA SER A 73 -9.24 13.11 14.58
C SER A 73 -8.99 13.78 13.24
N LYS A 74 -9.21 15.09 13.20
CA LYS A 74 -8.70 15.97 12.16
C LYS A 74 -7.67 16.89 12.81
N ASP A 75 -6.43 16.80 12.37
CA ASP A 75 -5.31 17.44 13.03
C ASP A 75 -4.77 18.59 12.17
N ILE A 76 -4.40 19.69 12.82
CA ILE A 76 -3.80 20.88 12.21
C ILE A 76 -2.55 21.29 13.02
N VAL A 77 -1.59 21.93 12.36
CA VAL A 77 -0.42 22.51 13.03
C VAL A 77 -0.20 23.92 12.51
N LEU A 78 -0.09 24.86 13.44
CA LEU A 78 0.11 26.28 13.15
C LEU A 78 1.37 26.77 13.86
N PRO A 79 2.28 27.48 13.16
CA PRO A 79 3.31 28.28 13.79
C PRO A 79 2.66 29.34 14.70
N TRP A 80 3.10 29.41 15.95
CA TRP A 80 2.43 30.20 16.98
C TRP A 80 3.43 31.00 17.82
N VAL A 81 3.10 32.25 18.13
CA VAL A 81 3.85 33.11 19.04
C VAL A 81 3.07 33.20 20.35
N MET A 82 3.66 32.66 21.41
CA MET A 82 3.08 32.72 22.75
C MET A 82 3.45 34.06 23.43
N PRO A 83 2.54 34.69 24.17
CA PRO A 83 2.86 35.85 25.00
C PRO A 83 3.75 35.42 26.19
N GLU A 84 4.53 36.35 26.75
CA GLU A 84 5.29 36.16 27.99
C GLU A 84 4.34 36.09 29.21
N ARG A 85 3.49 35.06 29.32
CA ARG A 85 2.53 34.91 30.44
C ARG A 85 2.25 33.46 30.85
N ASP A 86 1.67 33.34 32.03
CA ASP A 86 1.18 32.14 32.74
C ASP A 86 0.42 31.18 31.81
N SER A 87 0.87 29.92 31.77
CA SER A 87 0.31 28.82 30.97
C SER A 87 -1.16 28.50 31.27
N SER A 88 -1.70 28.99 32.38
CA SER A 88 -3.11 28.81 32.75
C SER A 88 -4.09 29.74 32.04
N VAL A 89 -3.59 30.80 31.38
CA VAL A 89 -4.45 31.75 30.66
C VAL A 89 -4.77 31.21 29.27
N PRO A 90 -6.06 31.22 28.85
CA PRO A 90 -6.43 30.94 27.47
C PRO A 90 -5.61 31.75 26.46
N TYR A 91 -5.19 31.11 25.38
CA TYR A 91 -4.40 31.79 24.34
C TYR A 91 -5.04 31.74 22.95
N LEU A 92 -6.13 30.99 22.79
CA LEU A 92 -6.92 30.98 21.57
C LEU A 92 -8.40 30.64 21.82
N GLU A 93 -9.25 31.09 20.92
CA GLU A 93 -10.64 30.65 20.78
C GLU A 93 -10.79 29.89 19.45
N LEU A 94 -11.53 28.78 19.48
CA LEU A 94 -11.82 27.93 18.33
C LEU A 94 -13.31 27.96 18.05
N CYS A 95 -13.68 28.05 16.78
CA CYS A 95 -15.02 27.75 16.32
C CYS A 95 -14.95 26.75 15.16
N VAL A 96 -15.61 25.60 15.32
CA VAL A 96 -15.77 24.60 14.26
C VAL A 96 -17.21 24.64 13.77
N ALA A 97 -17.39 24.99 12.51
CA ALA A 97 -18.68 24.89 11.82
C ALA A 97 -18.64 23.77 10.78
N CYS A 98 -19.71 22.97 10.69
CA CYS A 98 -19.80 21.90 9.70
C CYS A 98 -21.24 21.50 9.36
N THR A 99 -21.41 20.77 8.26
CA THR A 99 -22.70 20.18 7.85
C THR A 99 -22.70 18.68 8.14
N HIS A 100 -23.59 18.20 9.00
CA HIS A 100 -23.74 16.77 9.28
C HIS A 100 -24.27 16.02 8.05
N VAL A 101 -23.58 14.96 7.62
CA VAL A 101 -23.82 14.32 6.30
C VAL A 101 -25.23 13.73 6.18
N ARG A 102 -25.78 13.12 7.24
CA ARG A 102 -27.08 12.43 7.14
C ARG A 102 -28.28 13.35 7.33
N SER A 103 -28.18 14.33 8.22
CA SER A 103 -29.32 15.20 8.57
C SER A 103 -29.31 16.53 7.82
N GLY A 104 -28.18 16.91 7.20
CA GLY A 104 -28.00 18.24 6.60
C GLY A 104 -27.94 19.38 7.63
N LYS A 105 -27.99 19.06 8.93
CA LYS A 105 -27.98 20.05 10.01
C LYS A 105 -26.62 20.74 10.05
N GLN A 106 -26.64 22.08 10.15
CA GLN A 106 -25.46 22.86 10.47
C GLN A 106 -25.15 22.72 11.96
N LEU A 107 -23.89 22.39 12.26
CA LEU A 107 -23.36 22.25 13.60
C LEU A 107 -22.29 23.33 13.79
N GLU A 108 -22.28 23.94 14.97
CA GLU A 108 -21.28 24.90 15.38
C GLU A 108 -20.86 24.56 16.82
N ILE A 109 -19.55 24.48 17.06
CA ILE A 109 -18.96 24.21 18.37
C ILE A 109 -17.90 25.27 18.62
N LYS A 110 -17.91 25.85 19.82
CA LYS A 110 -16.93 26.84 20.25
C LYS A 110 -16.17 26.33 21.47
N GLU A 111 -14.87 26.49 21.46
CA GLU A 111 -13.97 26.05 22.52
C GLU A 111 -12.87 27.08 22.77
N VAL A 112 -12.27 27.01 23.95
CA VAL A 112 -11.17 27.90 24.34
C VAL A 112 -9.96 27.05 24.69
N GLY A 113 -8.80 27.38 24.11
CA GLY A 113 -7.56 26.61 24.29
C GLY A 113 -6.67 27.19 25.38
N THR A 114 -6.25 26.34 26.31
CA THR A 114 -5.18 26.61 27.31
C THR A 114 -3.96 25.74 26.99
N VAL A 115 -2.80 26.07 27.58
CA VAL A 115 -1.56 25.32 27.32
C VAL A 115 -1.65 23.97 28.05
N GLU A 116 -1.88 22.90 27.29
CA GLU A 116 -1.78 21.53 27.80
C GLU A 116 -0.36 20.96 27.64
N THR A 117 -0.07 19.87 28.37
CA THR A 117 1.18 19.12 28.20
C THR A 117 1.26 18.56 26.79
N VAL A 118 2.17 19.09 25.99
CA VAL A 118 2.26 18.77 24.56
C VAL A 118 2.92 17.41 24.37
N ASN A 119 2.19 16.48 23.74
CA ASN A 119 2.81 15.28 23.17
C ASN A 119 3.64 15.71 21.93
N SER A 120 4.94 15.94 22.15
CA SER A 120 5.88 16.43 21.13
C SER A 120 5.95 15.52 19.91
N GLU A 121 5.80 14.20 20.10
CA GLU A 121 5.77 13.22 19.03
C GLU A 121 4.52 13.37 18.16
N LYS A 122 3.33 13.48 18.77
CA LYS A 122 2.07 13.68 18.02
C LYS A 122 2.11 14.96 17.19
N VAL A 123 2.61 16.06 17.76
CA VAL A 123 2.74 17.34 17.03
C VAL A 123 3.70 17.20 15.86
N ALA A 124 4.84 16.54 16.05
CA ALA A 124 5.80 16.35 14.98
C ALA A 124 5.28 15.45 13.85
N ASN A 125 4.56 14.37 14.17
CA ASN A 125 3.90 13.52 13.17
C ASN A 125 2.98 14.34 12.27
N GLN A 126 2.14 15.19 12.88
CA GLN A 126 1.20 16.02 12.13
C GLN A 126 1.91 17.16 11.39
N LYS A 127 2.98 17.74 11.95
CA LYS A 127 3.82 18.73 11.28
C LYS A 127 4.44 18.16 10.01
N PHE A 128 5.02 16.96 10.08
CA PHE A 128 5.65 16.31 8.93
C PHE A 128 4.64 15.86 7.88
N ARG A 129 3.45 15.38 8.28
CA ARG A 129 2.35 15.13 7.36
C ARG A 129 1.97 16.37 6.56
N LEU A 130 1.83 17.51 7.23
CA LEU A 130 1.45 18.76 6.58
C LEU A 130 2.59 19.28 5.69
N LYS A 131 3.84 19.18 6.14
CA LYS A 131 5.02 19.49 5.30
C LYS A 131 5.13 18.58 4.09
N LEU A 132 4.76 17.30 4.19
CA LEU A 132 4.68 16.40 3.03
C LEU A 132 3.67 16.93 2.03
N ALA A 133 2.49 17.35 2.47
CA ALA A 133 1.49 17.95 1.58
C ALA A 133 1.99 19.25 0.91
N ASP A 134 2.67 20.12 1.65
CA ASP A 134 3.28 21.33 1.06
C ASP A 134 4.40 20.97 0.06
N CYS A 135 5.27 20.03 0.42
CA CYS A 135 6.34 19.52 -0.43
C CYS A 135 5.81 18.94 -1.74
N LEU A 136 4.81 18.05 -1.70
CA LEU A 136 4.20 17.48 -2.89
C LEU A 136 3.53 18.52 -3.78
N THR A 137 3.00 19.60 -3.20
CA THR A 137 2.46 20.73 -3.95
C THR A 137 3.56 21.43 -4.76
N GLU A 138 4.71 21.71 -4.14
CA GLU A 138 5.84 22.36 -4.81
C GLU A 138 6.54 21.44 -5.81
N VAL A 139 6.70 20.15 -5.47
CA VAL A 139 7.19 19.10 -6.39
C VAL A 139 6.33 19.03 -7.65
N LEU A 140 5.00 19.05 -7.49
CA LEU A 140 4.07 19.03 -8.63
C LEU A 140 4.23 20.27 -9.50
N LYS A 141 4.36 21.46 -8.92
CA LYS A 141 4.58 22.72 -9.65
C LYS A 141 5.93 22.69 -10.40
N ALA A 142 7.01 22.32 -9.73
CA ALA A 142 8.34 22.25 -10.30
C ALA A 142 8.43 21.20 -11.43
N SER A 143 7.87 20.01 -11.22
CA SER A 143 7.86 18.95 -12.24
C SER A 143 6.99 19.29 -13.45
N ARG A 144 5.91 20.07 -13.29
CA ARG A 144 5.17 20.65 -14.44
C ARG A 144 6.02 21.63 -15.26
N GLY A 145 6.94 22.34 -14.61
CA GLY A 145 7.96 23.18 -15.24
C GLY A 145 9.21 22.43 -15.70
N ALA A 146 9.17 21.10 -15.78
CA ALA A 146 10.31 20.21 -16.13
C ALA A 146 11.52 20.29 -15.17
N ASN A 147 11.35 20.85 -13.97
CA ASN A 147 12.40 20.97 -12.96
C ASN A 147 12.45 19.74 -12.03
N HIS A 148 12.67 18.56 -12.62
CA HIS A 148 12.66 17.27 -11.90
C HIS A 148 13.81 17.12 -10.90
N ALA A 149 14.99 17.70 -11.19
CA ALA A 149 16.12 17.69 -10.26
C ALA A 149 15.81 18.47 -8.98
N SER A 150 15.24 19.68 -9.11
CA SER A 150 14.78 20.47 -7.98
C SER A 150 13.65 19.77 -7.21
N SER A 151 12.73 19.11 -7.93
CA SER A 151 11.66 18.32 -7.31
C SER A 151 12.22 17.18 -6.44
N ARG A 152 13.25 16.47 -6.93
CA ARG A 152 13.93 15.42 -6.16
C ARG A 152 14.63 15.98 -4.92
N GLN A 153 15.30 17.11 -5.08
CA GLN A 153 15.96 17.81 -3.99
C GLN A 153 14.97 18.19 -2.87
N MET A 154 13.77 18.68 -3.21
CA MET A 154 12.72 19.00 -2.21
C MET A 154 12.29 17.76 -1.40
N ILE A 155 12.15 16.60 -2.05
CA ILE A 155 11.81 15.34 -1.39
C ILE A 155 12.95 14.91 -0.45
N GLU A 156 14.19 14.97 -0.94
CA GLU A 156 15.38 14.62 -0.16
C GLU A 156 15.60 15.55 1.04
N ASP A 157 15.36 16.85 0.88
CA ASP A 157 15.43 17.84 1.96
C ASP A 157 14.40 17.54 3.05
N LEU A 158 13.15 17.23 2.68
CA LEU A 158 12.11 16.87 3.66
C LEU A 158 12.45 15.55 4.38
N CYS A 159 12.95 14.53 3.66
CA CYS A 159 13.38 13.28 4.29
C CYS A 159 14.53 13.52 5.28
N ARG A 160 15.50 14.37 4.93
CA ARG A 160 16.59 14.77 5.84
C ARG A 160 16.08 15.52 7.07
N GLU A 161 15.07 16.38 6.92
CA GLU A 161 14.44 17.04 8.06
C GLU A 161 13.72 16.04 8.99
N MET A 162 13.01 15.06 8.40
CA MET A 162 12.37 13.98 9.15
C MET A 162 13.40 13.15 9.94
N ASP A 163 14.51 12.76 9.30
CA ASP A 163 15.60 12.02 9.94
C ASP A 163 16.29 12.83 11.06
N GLY A 164 16.47 14.13 10.84
CA GLY A 164 17.06 15.05 11.81
C GLY A 164 16.16 15.38 13.01
N SER A 165 14.89 14.99 12.99
CA SER A 165 13.94 15.26 14.09
C SER A 165 14.18 14.43 15.35
N GLY A 166 14.90 13.31 15.23
CA GLY A 166 15.14 12.37 16.32
C GLY A 166 13.91 11.54 16.73
N ILE A 167 12.80 11.63 16.00
CA ILE A 167 11.57 10.87 16.27
C ILE A 167 11.59 9.59 15.45
N ASN A 168 11.41 8.47 16.13
CA ASN A 168 11.41 7.14 15.52
C ASN A 168 10.06 6.45 15.78
N ASN A 169 9.18 6.48 14.79
CA ASN A 169 7.90 5.78 14.81
C ASN A 169 7.51 5.33 13.40
N SER A 170 6.53 4.43 13.29
CA SER A 170 6.00 4.01 12.00
C SER A 170 5.57 5.21 11.17
N TYR A 171 4.72 6.08 11.69
CA TYR A 171 4.08 7.11 10.90
C TYR A 171 5.03 8.03 10.09
N ILE A 172 6.13 8.52 10.67
CA ILE A 172 7.10 9.36 9.94
C ILE A 172 7.83 8.56 8.87
N ASP A 173 8.27 7.36 9.20
CA ASP A 173 8.97 6.52 8.24
C ASP A 173 8.04 6.02 7.12
N ASP A 174 6.76 5.81 7.42
CA ASP A 174 5.72 5.50 6.44
C ASP A 174 5.64 6.58 5.36
N MET A 175 5.57 7.83 5.81
CA MET A 175 5.58 9.00 4.93
C MET A 175 6.89 9.14 4.14
N LYS A 176 8.04 8.86 4.75
CA LYS A 176 9.34 8.88 4.05
C LYS A 176 9.38 7.87 2.92
N ILE A 177 8.78 6.70 3.10
CA ILE A 177 8.81 5.69 2.05
C ILE A 177 7.90 6.08 0.88
N ASP A 178 6.71 6.62 1.12
CA ASP A 178 5.86 7.15 0.05
C ASP A 178 6.62 8.18 -0.79
N LEU A 179 7.37 9.06 -0.11
CA LEU A 179 8.25 10.06 -0.71
C LEU A 179 9.41 9.43 -1.49
N GLN A 180 10.19 8.54 -0.87
CA GLN A 180 11.42 7.98 -1.45
C GLN A 180 11.15 6.99 -2.59
N ARG A 181 9.97 6.38 -2.64
CA ARG A 181 9.64 5.33 -3.61
C ARG A 181 8.77 5.87 -4.72
N GLU A 182 7.46 5.79 -4.56
CA GLU A 182 6.52 6.09 -5.64
C GLU A 182 6.57 7.58 -6.00
N ALA A 183 6.73 8.50 -5.04
CA ALA A 183 6.83 9.93 -5.37
C ALA A 183 8.14 10.26 -6.12
N THR A 184 9.28 9.68 -5.74
CA THR A 184 10.55 9.82 -6.48
C THR A 184 10.49 9.18 -7.87
N LEU A 185 9.89 7.99 -8.00
CA LEU A 185 9.67 7.34 -9.29
C LEU A 185 8.74 8.16 -10.19
N ALA A 186 7.70 8.77 -9.61
CA ALA A 186 6.76 9.65 -10.30
C ALA A 186 7.43 10.88 -10.93
N ILE A 187 8.60 11.28 -10.43
CA ILE A 187 9.36 12.43 -10.94
C ILE A 187 10.73 12.03 -11.50
N ALA A 188 10.97 10.74 -11.74
CA ALA A 188 12.28 10.24 -12.15
C ALA A 188 12.77 10.92 -13.44
N ASN A 189 11.85 11.13 -14.38
CA ASN A 189 12.05 11.88 -15.62
C ASN A 189 10.69 12.42 -16.12
N GLY A 190 10.73 13.24 -17.18
CA GLY A 190 9.53 13.83 -17.76
C GLY A 190 8.55 12.82 -18.37
N SER A 191 9.00 11.65 -18.81
CA SER A 191 8.13 10.60 -19.33
C SER A 191 7.28 9.98 -18.22
N ASP A 192 7.91 9.57 -17.11
CA ASP A 192 7.23 9.00 -15.96
C ASP A 192 6.26 9.99 -15.32
N PHE A 193 6.69 11.25 -15.18
CA PHE A 193 5.83 12.31 -14.67
C PHE A 193 4.60 12.52 -15.54
N ASN A 194 4.78 12.61 -16.87
CA ASN A 194 3.67 12.81 -17.78
C ASN A 194 2.74 11.61 -17.90
N ARG A 195 3.27 10.39 -17.78
CA ARG A 195 2.53 9.15 -17.86
C ARG A 195 1.66 8.92 -16.63
N TRP A 196 2.19 9.13 -15.44
CA TRP A 196 1.48 8.80 -14.21
C TRP A 196 1.78 9.73 -13.03
N GLY A 197 3.00 10.28 -12.92
CA GLY A 197 3.39 11.07 -11.74
C GLY A 197 2.51 12.30 -11.50
N LYS A 198 2.13 13.03 -12.55
CA LYS A 198 1.23 14.20 -12.46
C LYS A 198 -0.18 13.87 -11.95
N HIS A 199 -0.55 12.58 -11.91
CA HIS A 199 -1.82 12.06 -11.40
C HIS A 199 -1.65 11.42 -10.02
N TYR A 200 -0.55 10.69 -9.81
CA TYR A 200 -0.24 10.08 -8.52
C TYR A 200 0.02 11.12 -7.41
N LEU A 201 0.85 12.14 -7.66
CA LEU A 201 1.24 13.10 -6.61
C LEU A 201 0.02 13.86 -6.03
N PRO A 202 -0.96 14.34 -6.82
CA PRO A 202 -2.20 14.90 -6.26
C PRO A 202 -3.02 13.91 -5.42
N SER A 203 -2.99 12.61 -5.75
CA SER A 203 -3.69 11.57 -5.01
C SER A 203 -3.09 11.39 -3.61
N LEU A 204 -1.76 11.25 -3.53
CA LEU A 204 -1.04 11.12 -2.27
C LEU A 204 -1.15 12.40 -1.42
N LEU A 205 -0.96 13.57 -2.05
CA LEU A 205 -1.15 14.89 -1.44
C LEU A 205 -2.52 15.00 -0.76
N GLN A 206 -3.58 14.69 -1.50
CA GLN A 206 -4.95 14.87 -1.01
C GLN A 206 -5.27 13.90 0.12
N ALA A 207 -4.75 12.66 0.08
CA ALA A 207 -4.89 11.68 1.14
C ALA A 207 -4.31 12.18 2.46
N HIS A 208 -3.07 12.69 2.44
CA HIS A 208 -2.45 13.25 3.64
C HIS A 208 -3.13 14.53 4.12
N ARG A 209 -3.53 15.43 3.23
CA ARG A 209 -4.26 16.65 3.59
C ARG A 209 -5.61 16.34 4.23
N LEU A 210 -6.37 15.40 3.66
CA LEU A 210 -7.69 15.04 4.19
C LEU A 210 -7.64 14.05 5.34
N GLN A 211 -6.49 13.40 5.58
CA GLN A 211 -6.32 12.26 6.49
C GLN A 211 -7.24 11.10 6.09
N GLN A 212 -7.11 10.62 4.85
CA GLN A 212 -7.93 9.54 4.29
C GLN A 212 -7.05 8.44 3.71
N CYS A 213 -7.32 7.19 4.09
CA CYS A 213 -6.67 6.03 3.48
C CYS A 213 -7.34 5.81 2.12
N ASN A 214 -6.58 5.95 1.02
CA ASN A 214 -7.15 5.92 -0.33
C ASN A 214 -6.71 4.70 -1.17
N ASN A 215 -5.76 3.91 -0.70
CA ASN A 215 -5.28 2.67 -1.32
C ASN A 215 -4.50 1.83 -0.29
N PHE A 216 -4.10 0.58 -0.59
CA PHE A 216 -3.26 -0.25 0.31
C PHE A 216 -1.74 -0.16 0.06
N LYS A 217 -1.33 0.42 -1.07
CA LYS A 217 0.05 0.37 -1.58
C LYS A 217 0.93 1.37 -0.83
N ASP A 218 0.37 2.54 -0.56
CA ASP A 218 1.04 3.65 0.11
C ASP A 218 0.91 3.47 1.64
N PRO A 219 2.00 3.16 2.37
CA PRO A 219 2.03 3.02 3.83
C PRO A 219 1.58 4.26 4.59
N GLY A 220 2.02 5.47 4.19
CA GLY A 220 1.75 6.70 4.94
C GLY A 220 0.26 7.01 5.05
N VAL A 221 -0.55 6.54 4.09
CA VAL A 221 -2.00 6.69 4.13
C VAL A 221 -2.71 5.58 4.92
N GLN A 222 -2.04 4.48 5.27
CA GLN A 222 -2.63 3.39 6.09
C GLN A 222 -2.88 3.80 7.54
N HIS A 223 -2.25 4.87 8.02
CA HIS A 223 -2.48 5.47 9.34
C HIS A 223 -3.85 6.14 9.47
N TYR A 224 -4.58 6.27 8.37
CA TYR A 224 -5.91 6.86 8.34
C TYR A 224 -6.99 5.79 8.36
N GLY A 225 -8.10 6.14 8.97
CA GLY A 225 -9.24 5.29 9.25
C GLY A 225 -9.47 5.16 10.76
N GLY A 226 -10.73 5.09 11.15
CA GLY A 226 -11.15 4.63 12.47
C GLY A 226 -11.73 3.21 12.40
N SER A 227 -12.19 2.69 13.53
CA SER A 227 -12.79 1.35 13.59
C SER A 227 -13.98 1.19 12.62
N LEU A 228 -14.82 2.22 12.47
CA LEU A 228 -15.93 2.19 11.53
C LEU A 228 -15.46 2.11 10.07
N PHE A 229 -14.42 2.87 9.71
CA PHE A 229 -13.83 2.81 8.38
C PHE A 229 -13.30 1.39 8.08
N GLN A 230 -12.57 0.79 9.02
CA GLN A 230 -12.01 -0.56 8.86
C GLN A 230 -13.11 -1.61 8.66
N GLN A 231 -14.17 -1.57 9.47
CA GLN A 231 -15.31 -2.48 9.32
C GLN A 231 -16.01 -2.33 7.96
N ILE A 232 -16.23 -1.09 7.50
CA ILE A 232 -16.84 -0.85 6.20
C ILE A 232 -15.91 -1.32 5.07
N ARG A 233 -14.60 -1.10 5.22
CA ARG A 233 -13.59 -1.54 4.25
C ARG A 233 -13.62 -3.04 4.07
N ASP A 234 -13.64 -3.80 5.17
CA ASP A 234 -13.65 -5.26 5.10
C ASP A 234 -14.96 -5.78 4.47
N ILE A 235 -16.10 -5.17 4.79
CA ILE A 235 -17.39 -5.49 4.13
C ILE A 235 -17.38 -5.15 2.64
N ALA A 236 -16.82 -3.99 2.28
CA ALA A 236 -16.75 -3.52 0.90
C ALA A 236 -15.78 -4.37 0.06
N ASP A 237 -14.67 -4.81 0.64
CA ASP A 237 -13.70 -5.73 0.04
C ASP A 237 -14.35 -7.06 -0.32
N ASP A 238 -15.03 -7.67 0.66
CA ASP A 238 -15.81 -8.89 0.48
C ASP A 238 -16.88 -8.77 -0.60
N ALA A 239 -17.59 -7.63 -0.61
CA ALA A 239 -18.61 -7.36 -1.61
C ALA A 239 -18.01 -7.17 -3.01
N PHE A 240 -16.89 -6.44 -3.12
CA PHE A 240 -16.19 -6.19 -4.38
C PHE A 240 -15.71 -7.50 -5.00
N CYS A 241 -15.10 -8.39 -4.21
CA CYS A 241 -14.62 -9.69 -4.66
C CYS A 241 -15.73 -10.61 -5.19
N LYS A 242 -16.98 -10.42 -4.73
CA LYS A 242 -18.17 -11.19 -5.15
C LYS A 242 -18.89 -10.61 -6.37
N LEU A 243 -18.50 -9.43 -6.86
CA LEU A 243 -19.10 -8.84 -8.05
C LEU A 243 -18.81 -9.70 -9.30
N PRO A 244 -19.72 -9.74 -10.28
CA PRO A 244 -19.40 -10.33 -11.57
C PRO A 244 -18.32 -9.49 -12.28
N PRO A 245 -17.46 -10.12 -13.12
CA PRO A 245 -16.51 -9.40 -13.96
C PRO A 245 -17.15 -8.25 -14.74
N PRO A 246 -16.43 -7.14 -14.98
CA PRO A 246 -16.92 -6.11 -15.87
C PRO A 246 -17.12 -6.68 -17.28
N LYS A 247 -18.26 -6.37 -17.90
CA LYS A 247 -18.52 -6.70 -19.30
C LYS A 247 -17.59 -5.86 -20.18
N PRO A 248 -16.78 -6.46 -21.08
CA PRO A 248 -15.90 -5.71 -21.96
C PRO A 248 -16.70 -4.77 -22.88
N SER A 249 -16.34 -3.49 -22.91
CA SER A 249 -17.02 -2.49 -23.76
C SER A 249 -16.51 -2.45 -25.20
N ARG A 250 -15.42 -3.18 -25.52
CA ARG A 250 -14.84 -3.26 -26.87
C ARG A 250 -15.21 -4.60 -27.50
N PRO A 251 -15.74 -4.61 -28.74
CA PRO A 251 -15.97 -5.84 -29.46
C PRO A 251 -14.64 -6.59 -29.69
N PRO A 252 -14.66 -7.93 -29.67
CA PRO A 252 -13.47 -8.71 -29.94
C PRO A 252 -12.95 -8.39 -31.35
N VAL A 253 -11.63 -8.24 -31.49
CA VAL A 253 -10.98 -8.10 -32.79
C VAL A 253 -11.22 -9.39 -33.58
N SER A 254 -11.65 -9.30 -34.84
CA SER A 254 -11.93 -10.46 -35.69
C SER A 254 -10.70 -11.37 -35.75
N GLY A 255 -10.84 -12.63 -35.34
CA GLY A 255 -9.75 -13.63 -35.30
C GLY A 255 -9.03 -13.74 -33.94
N ALA A 256 -9.36 -12.93 -32.94
CA ALA A 256 -8.85 -13.09 -31.58
C ALA A 256 -9.66 -14.15 -30.81
N ALA A 257 -8.97 -15.00 -30.05
CA ALA A 257 -9.60 -15.96 -29.15
C ALA A 257 -10.56 -15.26 -28.15
N PRO A 258 -11.67 -15.91 -27.75
CA PRO A 258 -12.60 -15.34 -26.79
C PRO A 258 -11.87 -14.99 -25.48
N ARG A 259 -12.00 -13.73 -25.03
CA ARG A 259 -11.43 -13.29 -23.74
C ARG A 259 -12.18 -13.99 -22.61
N ARG A 260 -11.43 -14.74 -21.79
CA ARG A 260 -11.98 -15.53 -20.68
C ARG A 260 -12.43 -14.60 -19.53
N PRO A 261 -13.45 -14.99 -18.73
CA PRO A 261 -13.93 -14.15 -17.64
C PRO A 261 -12.83 -13.96 -16.58
N VAL A 262 -12.67 -12.73 -16.08
CA VAL A 262 -11.70 -12.37 -15.04
C VAL A 262 -12.44 -12.21 -13.71
N SER A 263 -11.99 -12.82 -12.62
CA SER A 263 -12.64 -12.63 -11.30
C SER A 263 -12.42 -11.21 -10.78
N MET A 264 -13.41 -10.62 -10.10
CA MET A 264 -13.23 -9.30 -9.48
C MET A 264 -12.12 -9.29 -8.41
N ALA A 265 -11.83 -10.44 -7.79
CA ALA A 265 -10.71 -10.59 -6.87
C ALA A 265 -9.34 -10.32 -7.53
N SER A 266 -9.17 -10.50 -8.85
CA SER A 266 -7.90 -10.12 -9.50
C SER A 266 -7.69 -8.61 -9.56
N TYR A 267 -8.77 -7.82 -9.50
CA TYR A 267 -8.69 -6.36 -9.41
C TYR A 267 -8.52 -5.87 -7.97
N ASN A 268 -8.41 -6.78 -6.99
CA ASN A 268 -8.30 -6.46 -5.58
C ASN A 268 -7.32 -7.41 -4.87
N ASN A 269 -6.09 -7.49 -5.36
CA ASN A 269 -5.15 -8.51 -4.94
C ASN A 269 -3.83 -7.91 -4.46
N ALA A 270 -3.49 -8.19 -3.20
CA ALA A 270 -2.21 -7.82 -2.59
C ALA A 270 -1.19 -8.98 -2.57
N SER A 271 -1.52 -10.16 -3.09
CA SER A 271 -0.94 -11.46 -2.69
C SER A 271 0.47 -11.80 -3.22
N ASN A 272 1.06 -12.80 -2.54
CA ASN A 272 2.34 -13.45 -2.80
C ASN A 272 2.34 -14.41 -4.01
N PRO A 273 3.51 -14.64 -4.62
CA PRO A 273 3.69 -15.63 -5.68
C PRO A 273 3.77 -17.07 -5.12
N CYS A 274 2.72 -17.89 -5.32
CA CYS A 274 2.65 -19.30 -4.85
C CYS A 274 1.90 -20.25 -5.84
N PHE A 275 2.01 -21.56 -5.63
CA PHE A 275 1.40 -22.64 -6.43
C PHE A 275 0.46 -23.52 -5.60
N ALA A 276 -0.59 -24.10 -6.18
CA ALA A 276 -1.41 -25.09 -5.49
C ALA A 276 -0.74 -26.47 -5.44
N GLY A 277 -1.02 -27.23 -4.37
CA GLY A 277 -0.37 -28.50 -4.06
C GLY A 277 -0.53 -29.61 -5.12
N GLU A 278 -1.61 -29.59 -5.90
CA GLU A 278 -1.91 -30.62 -6.92
C GLU A 278 -1.13 -30.44 -8.23
N SER A 279 -0.51 -29.27 -8.45
CA SER A 279 0.35 -29.03 -9.62
C SER A 279 1.55 -30.00 -9.62
N LEU A 280 2.12 -30.30 -10.78
CA LEU A 280 3.17 -31.29 -10.99
C LEU A 280 4.49 -30.62 -11.38
N VAL A 281 5.52 -30.79 -10.55
CA VAL A 281 6.88 -30.38 -10.85
C VAL A 281 7.56 -31.45 -11.70
N LEU A 282 8.26 -31.02 -12.75
CA LEU A 282 9.15 -31.88 -13.53
C LEU A 282 10.47 -32.04 -12.79
N MET A 283 10.82 -33.29 -12.46
CA MET A 283 12.04 -33.64 -11.74
C MET A 283 13.21 -33.79 -12.71
N ALA A 284 14.45 -33.73 -12.20
CA ALA A 284 15.67 -33.85 -13.00
C ALA A 284 15.77 -35.20 -13.74
N ASN A 285 15.23 -36.26 -13.16
CA ASN A 285 15.15 -37.60 -13.75
C ASN A 285 14.02 -37.75 -14.79
N ARG A 286 13.31 -36.66 -15.11
CA ARG A 286 12.15 -36.61 -16.02
C ARG A 286 10.85 -37.23 -15.49
N ASP A 287 10.81 -37.62 -14.23
CA ASP A 287 9.56 -37.96 -13.56
C ASP A 287 8.81 -36.71 -13.11
N TYR A 288 7.60 -36.90 -12.59
CA TYR A 288 6.77 -35.84 -12.03
C TYR A 288 6.51 -36.08 -10.55
N LYS A 289 6.54 -35.00 -9.78
CA LYS A 289 6.19 -35.00 -8.36
C LYS A 289 5.20 -33.88 -8.08
N GLN A 290 4.18 -34.14 -7.27
CA GLN A 290 3.23 -33.10 -6.89
C GLN A 290 3.94 -31.99 -6.11
N VAL A 291 3.52 -30.74 -6.31
CA VAL A 291 4.04 -29.55 -5.64
C VAL A 291 4.01 -29.73 -4.11
N LYS A 292 2.93 -30.28 -3.56
CA LYS A 292 2.81 -30.57 -2.12
C LYS A 292 3.76 -31.65 -1.60
N SER A 293 4.34 -32.45 -2.49
CA SER A 293 5.24 -33.56 -2.14
C SER A 293 6.72 -33.21 -2.31
N ILE A 294 7.03 -32.05 -2.91
CA ILE A 294 8.41 -31.59 -3.05
C ILE A 294 9.02 -31.37 -1.66
N VAL A 295 10.27 -31.78 -1.49
CA VAL A 295 11.05 -31.59 -0.26
C VAL A 295 12.42 -31.02 -0.58
N ALA A 296 13.06 -30.38 0.41
CA ALA A 296 14.44 -29.97 0.25
C ALA A 296 15.35 -31.15 -0.10
N GLY A 297 16.34 -30.89 -0.97
CA GLY A 297 17.20 -31.91 -1.52
C GLY A 297 16.73 -32.52 -2.84
N ASP A 298 15.43 -32.41 -3.17
CA ASP A 298 14.90 -32.83 -4.47
C ASP A 298 15.62 -32.10 -5.62
N GLN A 299 15.85 -32.82 -6.73
CA GLN A 299 16.44 -32.27 -7.94
C GLN A 299 15.34 -31.96 -8.96
N VAL A 300 15.11 -30.68 -9.23
CA VAL A 300 14.05 -30.22 -10.15
C VAL A 300 14.65 -29.82 -11.49
N TYR A 301 13.84 -29.92 -12.54
CA TYR A 301 14.25 -29.51 -13.87
C TYR A 301 14.05 -28.00 -14.07
N CYS A 302 15.13 -27.30 -14.44
CA CYS A 302 15.12 -25.87 -14.74
C CYS A 302 15.34 -25.60 -16.24
N GLN A 303 15.05 -24.38 -16.70
CA GLN A 303 15.25 -23.99 -18.09
C GLN A 303 16.72 -24.15 -18.52
N GLY A 304 16.96 -24.56 -19.77
CA GLY A 304 18.30 -24.83 -20.30
C GLY A 304 18.84 -26.24 -20.00
N GLY A 305 18.04 -27.10 -19.38
CA GLY A 305 18.38 -28.51 -19.15
C GLY A 305 19.26 -28.77 -17.94
N LYS A 306 19.57 -27.73 -17.17
CA LYS A 306 20.37 -27.83 -15.94
C LYS A 306 19.41 -28.09 -14.77
N PRO A 307 19.57 -29.19 -14.03
CA PRO A 307 18.79 -29.41 -12.82
C PRO A 307 19.28 -28.48 -11.70
N SER A 308 18.40 -28.17 -10.75
CA SER A 308 18.76 -27.49 -9.51
C SER A 308 18.21 -28.22 -8.29
N ARG A 309 18.88 -28.06 -7.15
CA ARG A 309 18.42 -28.59 -5.87
C ARG A 309 17.43 -27.63 -5.22
N VAL A 310 16.34 -28.17 -4.70
CA VAL A 310 15.44 -27.43 -3.81
C VAL A 310 16.14 -27.20 -2.48
N ALA A 311 16.43 -25.95 -2.15
CA ALA A 311 17.02 -25.56 -0.88
C ALA A 311 15.97 -25.51 0.24
N CYS A 312 14.77 -25.00 -0.08
CA CYS A 312 13.68 -24.88 0.89
C CYS A 312 12.32 -24.85 0.19
N VAL A 313 11.32 -25.46 0.83
CA VAL A 313 9.90 -25.38 0.47
C VAL A 313 9.20 -24.43 1.43
N VAL A 314 8.46 -23.46 0.91
CA VAL A 314 7.65 -22.52 1.69
C VAL A 314 6.19 -22.90 1.52
N LYS A 315 5.56 -23.42 2.57
CA LYS A 315 4.17 -23.89 2.57
C LYS A 315 3.30 -22.90 3.35
N THR A 316 2.38 -22.23 2.67
CA THR A 316 1.53 -21.18 3.25
C THR A 316 0.09 -21.63 3.35
N GLN A 317 -0.50 -21.58 4.54
CA GLN A 317 -1.90 -21.91 4.76
C GLN A 317 -2.83 -20.88 4.12
N CYS A 318 -3.85 -21.36 3.41
CA CYS A 318 -4.87 -20.51 2.82
C CYS A 318 -5.98 -20.21 3.83
N GLY A 319 -6.39 -18.93 3.90
CA GLY A 319 -7.54 -18.54 4.72
C GLY A 319 -8.81 -19.26 4.25
N ASN A 320 -9.61 -19.75 5.20
CA ASN A 320 -10.87 -20.48 4.95
C ASN A 320 -10.73 -21.71 4.03
N GLY A 321 -9.52 -22.26 3.86
CA GLY A 321 -9.27 -23.43 3.01
C GLY A 321 -9.52 -23.19 1.52
N LYS A 322 -9.37 -21.94 1.05
CA LYS A 322 -9.58 -21.57 -0.35
C LYS A 322 -8.53 -20.60 -0.88
N ALA A 323 -8.29 -20.64 -2.19
CA ALA A 323 -7.40 -19.70 -2.87
C ALA A 323 -7.94 -19.30 -4.25
N CYS A 324 -7.71 -18.04 -4.63
CA CYS A 324 -7.88 -17.58 -6.01
C CYS A 324 -6.69 -18.03 -6.85
N LEU A 325 -6.92 -18.85 -7.87
CA LEU A 325 -5.87 -19.46 -8.69
C LEU A 325 -6.20 -19.32 -10.17
N ALA A 326 -5.17 -19.02 -10.96
CA ALA A 326 -5.16 -19.12 -12.40
C ALA A 326 -4.94 -20.57 -12.81
N ALA A 327 -5.83 -21.11 -13.67
CA ALA A 327 -5.80 -22.50 -14.10
C ALA A 327 -5.41 -22.62 -15.58
N PHE A 328 -4.26 -23.25 -15.85
CA PHE A 328 -3.79 -23.48 -17.21
C PHE A 328 -4.21 -24.85 -17.74
N GLU A 329 -4.42 -24.91 -19.06
CA GLU A 329 -4.56 -26.16 -19.81
C GLU A 329 -3.24 -26.94 -19.71
N GLY A 330 -3.22 -27.99 -18.90
CA GLY A 330 -1.99 -28.68 -18.47
C GLY A 330 -1.95 -28.96 -16.97
N GLY A 331 -2.83 -28.32 -16.19
CA GLY A 331 -3.04 -28.62 -14.77
C GLY A 331 -2.26 -27.72 -13.81
N LEU A 332 -1.55 -26.69 -14.31
CA LEU A 332 -0.94 -25.69 -13.43
C LEU A 332 -2.04 -24.88 -12.74
N LEU A 333 -2.00 -24.85 -11.42
CA LEU A 333 -2.79 -23.97 -10.58
C LEU A 333 -1.85 -23.04 -9.79
N VAL A 334 -1.94 -21.74 -10.05
CA VAL A 334 -0.96 -20.75 -9.59
C VAL A 334 -1.62 -19.44 -9.18
N THR A 335 -1.05 -18.70 -8.23
CA THR A 335 -1.63 -17.40 -7.83
C THR A 335 -1.55 -16.37 -8.96
N PRO A 336 -2.49 -15.40 -9.04
CA PRO A 336 -2.69 -14.54 -10.21
C PRO A 336 -1.46 -13.74 -10.66
N TYR A 337 -0.59 -13.39 -9.72
CA TYR A 337 0.59 -12.55 -9.92
C TYR A 337 1.93 -13.29 -9.74
N HIS A 338 1.92 -14.63 -9.73
CA HIS A 338 3.16 -15.40 -9.75
C HIS A 338 3.71 -15.47 -11.19
N PRO A 339 4.86 -14.86 -11.51
CA PRO A 339 5.36 -14.84 -12.89
C PRO A 339 5.56 -16.23 -13.51
N VAL A 340 5.01 -16.42 -14.71
CA VAL A 340 5.19 -17.61 -15.55
C VAL A 340 5.76 -17.22 -16.91
N LYS A 341 6.57 -18.08 -17.51
CA LYS A 341 7.18 -17.83 -18.83
C LYS A 341 6.40 -18.56 -19.91
N MET A 342 5.86 -17.80 -20.87
CA MET A 342 5.17 -18.33 -22.04
C MET A 342 5.64 -17.59 -23.29
N GLY A 343 5.86 -18.32 -24.39
CA GLY A 343 6.39 -17.71 -25.63
C GLY A 343 7.74 -17.02 -25.48
N GLY A 344 8.54 -17.43 -24.48
CA GLY A 344 9.84 -16.82 -24.15
C GLY A 344 9.77 -15.54 -23.32
N GLN A 345 8.58 -15.07 -22.92
CA GLN A 345 8.40 -13.86 -22.11
C GLN A 345 7.73 -14.16 -20.77
N TRP A 346 8.05 -13.37 -19.75
CA TRP A 346 7.41 -13.45 -18.42
C TRP A 346 6.07 -12.71 -18.42
N HIS A 347 5.03 -13.37 -17.91
CA HIS A 347 3.67 -12.87 -17.80
C HIS A 347 3.09 -13.12 -16.40
N PHE A 348 2.11 -12.32 -16.00
CA PHE A 348 1.25 -12.67 -14.87
C PHE A 348 0.15 -13.64 -15.34
N PRO A 349 -0.10 -14.74 -14.60
CA PRO A 349 -1.14 -15.71 -14.93
C PRO A 349 -2.53 -15.12 -15.17
N CYS A 350 -2.90 -14.05 -14.45
CA CYS A 350 -4.19 -13.38 -14.65
C CYS A 350 -4.36 -12.73 -16.03
N ASP A 351 -3.26 -12.45 -16.73
CA ASP A 351 -3.30 -11.88 -18.08
C ASP A 351 -3.47 -12.97 -19.15
N LEU A 352 -3.25 -14.24 -18.78
CA LEU A 352 -3.19 -15.37 -19.70
C LEU A 352 -4.43 -16.27 -19.61
N VAL A 353 -4.90 -16.54 -18.39
CA VAL A 353 -6.00 -17.48 -18.13
C VAL A 353 -6.97 -16.98 -17.07
N GLN A 354 -8.13 -17.63 -16.98
CA GLN A 354 -9.15 -17.29 -16.00
C GLN A 354 -8.69 -17.63 -14.57
N VAL A 355 -8.98 -16.70 -13.65
CA VAL A 355 -8.77 -16.86 -12.21
C VAL A 355 -10.09 -17.22 -11.55
N LEU A 356 -10.13 -18.33 -10.80
CA LEU A 356 -11.29 -18.78 -10.02
C LEU A 356 -10.88 -19.09 -8.58
N GLU A 357 -11.86 -19.16 -7.69
CA GLU A 357 -11.66 -19.66 -6.33
C GLU A 357 -11.73 -21.20 -6.32
N TYR A 358 -10.75 -21.84 -5.70
CA TYR A 358 -10.68 -23.29 -5.54
C TYR A 358 -10.54 -23.66 -4.05
N PRO A 359 -11.09 -24.82 -3.62
CA PRO A 359 -10.68 -25.46 -2.39
C PRO A 359 -9.16 -25.69 -2.43
N CYS A 360 -8.45 -25.12 -1.47
CA CYS A 360 -7.00 -25.13 -1.41
C CYS A 360 -6.60 -24.85 0.03
N GLU A 361 -6.11 -25.86 0.75
CA GLU A 361 -5.68 -25.69 2.14
C GLU A 361 -4.34 -24.97 2.26
N TYR A 362 -3.45 -25.20 1.29
CA TYR A 362 -2.09 -24.67 1.27
C TYR A 362 -1.64 -24.33 -0.15
N VAL A 363 -0.90 -23.23 -0.27
CA VAL A 363 -0.10 -22.88 -1.44
C VAL A 363 1.39 -22.94 -1.13
N TYR A 364 2.21 -23.16 -2.14
CA TYR A 364 3.62 -23.50 -2.01
C TYR A 364 4.49 -22.58 -2.87
N SER A 365 5.65 -22.20 -2.36
CA SER A 365 6.72 -21.51 -3.11
C SER A 365 8.05 -22.20 -2.80
N PHE A 366 9.07 -21.95 -3.64
CA PHE A 366 10.33 -22.68 -3.56
C PHE A 366 11.52 -21.73 -3.53
N VAL A 367 12.59 -22.17 -2.85
CA VAL A 367 13.94 -21.61 -2.97
C VAL A 367 14.81 -22.69 -3.58
N LEU A 368 15.51 -22.36 -4.66
CA LEU A 368 16.49 -23.24 -5.31
C LEU A 368 17.91 -22.78 -4.97
N GLU A 369 18.86 -23.72 -4.92
CA GLU A 369 20.28 -23.41 -4.67
C GLU A 369 20.91 -22.59 -5.81
N ASP A 370 20.47 -22.85 -7.03
CA ASP A 370 20.86 -22.16 -8.26
C ASP A 370 19.65 -22.16 -9.23
N ASN A 371 19.78 -21.54 -10.42
CA ASN A 371 18.75 -21.56 -11.47
C ASN A 371 17.31 -21.29 -10.96
N HIS A 372 16.99 -20.02 -10.70
CA HIS A 372 15.80 -19.62 -9.95
C HIS A 372 14.46 -19.63 -10.73
N SER A 373 14.29 -20.61 -11.61
CA SER A 373 13.02 -20.97 -12.23
C SER A 373 12.91 -22.49 -12.32
N MET A 374 11.68 -23.01 -12.29
CA MET A 374 11.42 -24.45 -12.36
C MET A 374 10.24 -24.77 -13.27
N MET A 375 10.22 -25.99 -13.80
CA MET A 375 9.17 -26.43 -14.71
C MET A 375 8.02 -27.09 -13.93
N ILE A 376 6.82 -26.51 -14.01
CA ILE A 376 5.60 -27.00 -13.34
C ILE A 376 4.48 -27.13 -14.37
N ASN A 377 3.95 -28.35 -14.53
CA ASN A 377 2.95 -28.71 -15.55
C ASN A 377 3.35 -28.24 -16.97
N GLY A 378 4.64 -28.29 -17.29
CA GLY A 378 5.17 -27.90 -18.60
C GLY A 378 5.31 -26.38 -18.81
N ILE A 379 5.08 -25.56 -17.78
CA ILE A 379 5.28 -24.11 -17.80
C ILE A 379 6.44 -23.74 -16.88
N GLU A 380 7.33 -22.88 -17.35
CA GLU A 380 8.41 -22.35 -16.54
C GLU A 380 7.87 -21.30 -15.57
N CYS A 381 8.12 -21.50 -14.29
CA CYS A 381 7.64 -20.65 -13.22
C CYS A 381 8.81 -20.15 -12.38
N ILE A 382 8.74 -18.91 -11.91
CA ILE A 382 9.82 -18.31 -11.13
C ILE A 382 9.89 -18.91 -9.70
N THR A 383 11.05 -18.89 -9.07
CA THR A 383 11.19 -19.24 -7.65
C THR A 383 11.59 -18.04 -6.80
N LEU A 384 11.58 -18.15 -5.48
CA LEU A 384 11.99 -17.07 -4.59
C LEU A 384 13.50 -16.81 -4.69
N GLY A 385 13.90 -15.55 -4.52
CA GLY A 385 15.29 -15.10 -4.54
C GLY A 385 15.91 -15.10 -5.94
N HIS A 386 15.11 -14.88 -6.98
CA HIS A 386 15.51 -15.21 -8.35
C HIS A 386 16.47 -14.24 -9.05
N LYS A 387 16.62 -13.01 -8.57
CA LYS A 387 17.56 -11.98 -9.07
C LYS A 387 17.40 -11.64 -10.56
N LEU A 388 16.26 -11.97 -11.15
CA LEU A 388 15.96 -11.62 -12.54
C LEU A 388 15.42 -10.20 -12.62
N GLU A 389 15.94 -9.44 -13.58
CA GLU A 389 15.55 -8.05 -13.85
C GLU A 389 15.11 -7.84 -15.31
N GLU A 390 14.76 -8.93 -16.02
CA GLU A 390 14.44 -8.91 -17.45
C GLU A 390 13.30 -7.95 -17.82
N ASN A 391 12.27 -7.85 -16.96
CA ASN A 391 11.15 -6.94 -17.12
C ASN A 391 10.43 -6.65 -15.79
N GLU A 392 9.43 -5.76 -15.82
CA GLU A 392 8.64 -5.36 -14.65
C GLU A 392 7.73 -6.48 -14.10
N VAL A 393 7.49 -7.56 -14.85
CA VAL A 393 6.69 -8.71 -14.38
C VAL A 393 7.51 -9.54 -13.41
N VAL A 394 8.77 -9.82 -13.76
CA VAL A 394 9.64 -10.67 -12.94
C VAL A 394 10.42 -9.88 -11.90
N LYS A 395 10.70 -8.59 -12.14
CA LYS A 395 11.43 -7.75 -11.19
C LYS A 395 10.62 -7.50 -9.91
N HIS A 396 11.13 -7.95 -8.77
CA HIS A 396 10.46 -7.76 -7.48
C HIS A 396 11.42 -7.37 -6.35
N ALA A 397 11.12 -6.28 -5.65
CA ALA A 397 12.02 -5.67 -4.66
C ALA A 397 12.31 -6.52 -3.41
N TYR A 398 11.47 -7.53 -3.12
CA TYR A 398 11.64 -8.44 -1.99
C TYR A 398 11.79 -9.91 -2.43
N PHE A 399 10.73 -10.50 -3.00
CA PHE A 399 10.75 -11.88 -3.50
C PHE A 399 11.79 -12.20 -4.58
N GLY A 400 12.29 -11.19 -5.29
CA GLY A 400 13.35 -11.35 -6.29
C GLY A 400 14.77 -11.19 -5.75
N THR A 401 14.96 -10.91 -4.45
CA THR A 401 16.28 -10.61 -3.87
C THR A 401 16.67 -11.61 -2.79
N ASP A 402 17.90 -11.55 -2.31
CA ASP A 402 18.35 -12.39 -1.18
C ASP A 402 17.63 -12.08 0.14
N TRP A 403 16.87 -10.97 0.22
CA TRP A 403 16.12 -10.60 1.42
C TRP A 403 15.10 -11.66 1.82
N VAL A 404 14.33 -12.20 0.87
CA VAL A 404 13.38 -13.27 1.18
C VAL A 404 14.11 -14.53 1.69
N ILE A 405 15.29 -14.85 1.14
CA ILE A 405 16.09 -15.99 1.59
C ILE A 405 16.61 -15.77 3.02
N GLN A 406 17.06 -14.56 3.34
CA GLN A 406 17.55 -14.21 4.68
C GLN A 406 16.45 -14.29 5.74
N ASP A 407 15.22 -13.90 5.40
CA ASP A 407 14.09 -14.05 6.33
C ASP A 407 13.69 -15.50 6.51
N LEU A 408 13.58 -16.26 5.41
CA LEU A 408 13.29 -17.69 5.49
C LEU A 408 14.33 -18.42 6.36
N LYS A 409 15.62 -18.06 6.27
CA LYS A 409 16.70 -18.60 7.11
C LYS A 409 16.49 -18.40 8.62
N ARG A 410 15.72 -17.39 9.02
CA ARG A 410 15.43 -17.07 10.43
C ARG A 410 14.16 -17.77 10.92
N LEU A 411 13.33 -18.30 10.03
CA LEU A 411 12.07 -18.92 10.40
C LEU A 411 12.27 -20.39 10.81
N PRO A 412 11.44 -20.90 11.76
CA PRO A 412 11.43 -22.31 12.10
C PRO A 412 11.23 -23.18 10.86
N GLY A 413 11.97 -24.28 10.79
CA GLY A 413 11.86 -25.24 9.69
C GLY A 413 12.87 -25.06 8.56
N TRP A 414 13.54 -23.91 8.45
CA TRP A 414 14.60 -23.70 7.44
C TRP A 414 15.71 -24.77 7.51
N ALA A 415 16.18 -25.09 8.71
CA ALA A 415 17.24 -26.09 8.91
C ALA A 415 16.85 -27.49 8.39
N TYR A 416 15.54 -27.78 8.30
CA TYR A 416 14.98 -29.02 7.78
C TYR A 416 14.46 -28.86 6.34
N GLY A 417 14.57 -27.67 5.76
CA GLY A 417 14.20 -27.38 4.37
C GLY A 417 12.70 -27.21 4.11
N LEU A 418 11.88 -26.99 5.15
CA LEU A 418 10.46 -26.71 5.03
C LEU A 418 10.07 -25.60 6.00
N VAL A 419 9.62 -24.46 5.48
CA VAL A 419 9.07 -23.35 6.27
C VAL A 419 7.55 -23.34 6.11
N GLU A 420 6.83 -23.51 7.22
CA GLU A 420 5.37 -23.40 7.24
C GLU A 420 4.93 -22.01 7.70
N LEU A 421 4.02 -21.41 6.94
CA LEU A 421 3.50 -20.07 7.12
C LEU A 421 1.99 -20.12 7.34
N GLY A 422 1.49 -19.28 8.25
CA GLY A 422 0.05 -19.11 8.46
C GLY A 422 -0.64 -18.32 7.34
N PRO A 423 -1.97 -18.18 7.38
CA PRO A 423 -2.66 -17.24 6.52
C PRO A 423 -2.12 -15.83 6.77
N ASN A 424 -1.94 -15.06 5.70
CA ASN A 424 -1.42 -13.69 5.75
C ASN A 424 -0.03 -13.53 6.40
N ALA A 425 0.84 -14.54 6.27
CA ALA A 425 2.24 -14.51 6.76
C ALA A 425 3.16 -13.43 6.15
N VAL A 426 2.61 -12.58 5.29
CA VAL A 426 3.31 -11.42 4.72
C VAL A 426 3.28 -10.31 5.72
N VAL A 427 4.45 -9.97 6.23
CA VAL A 427 4.59 -8.72 6.95
C VAL A 427 5.08 -7.68 5.97
N ARG A 428 4.18 -6.74 5.74
CA ARG A 428 4.50 -5.51 5.06
C ARG A 428 5.23 -4.66 6.07
N ASN A 429 6.25 -3.97 5.59
CA ASN A 429 6.85 -2.93 6.39
C ASN A 429 5.70 -1.96 6.67
N GLU A 430 5.40 -1.73 7.94
CA GLU A 430 4.38 -0.76 8.37
C GLU A 430 4.62 0.53 7.59
N LYS A 431 5.89 0.91 7.53
CA LYS A 431 6.48 2.03 6.82
C LYS A 431 6.50 1.95 5.33
N SER A 432 6.41 0.79 4.69
CA SER A 432 6.61 0.71 3.24
C SER A 432 5.41 0.28 2.43
N GLY A 433 4.42 -0.36 3.07
CA GLY A 433 3.29 -1.04 2.41
C GLY A 433 3.71 -2.23 1.54
N ARG A 434 4.98 -2.24 1.10
CA ARG A 434 5.63 -3.37 0.45
C ARG A 434 6.03 -4.41 1.48
N ILE A 435 6.03 -5.62 0.96
CA ILE A 435 6.47 -6.82 1.66
C ILE A 435 7.92 -6.63 2.08
N CYS A 436 8.20 -6.79 3.37
CA CYS A 436 9.56 -6.70 3.88
C CYS A 436 10.02 -7.92 4.66
N ARG A 437 9.09 -8.73 5.18
CA ARG A 437 9.42 -10.02 5.79
C ARG A 437 8.29 -11.02 5.66
N LEU A 438 8.65 -12.29 5.81
CA LEU A 438 7.71 -13.37 6.10
C LEU A 438 7.71 -13.62 7.62
N ALA A 439 6.55 -13.85 8.21
CA ALA A 439 6.38 -14.15 9.63
C ALA A 439 5.76 -15.53 9.84
N SER A 440 6.12 -16.19 10.93
CA SER A 440 5.57 -17.50 11.26
C SER A 440 4.13 -17.39 11.77
N SER A 441 3.36 -18.48 11.71
CA SER A 441 2.03 -18.57 12.30
C SER A 441 2.01 -18.42 13.83
N LEU A 442 3.17 -18.52 14.49
CA LEU A 442 3.33 -18.32 15.94
C LEU A 442 3.53 -16.85 16.31
N ASP A 443 3.87 -15.98 15.35
CA ASP A 443 4.05 -14.54 15.58
C ASP A 443 2.74 -13.74 15.50
N THR A 444 1.66 -14.32 14.96
CA THR A 444 0.38 -13.62 14.77
C THR A 444 -0.51 -13.61 16.01
N SER A 445 -0.20 -14.44 17.01
CA SER A 445 -0.78 -14.36 18.36
C SER A 445 0.20 -13.67 19.31
N GLY A 446 0.29 -12.34 19.18
CA GLY A 446 0.95 -11.50 20.18
C GLY A 446 2.45 -11.28 19.97
N ILE A 447 2.84 -10.59 18.91
CA ILE A 447 4.07 -9.80 18.91
C ILE A 447 3.78 -8.45 18.23
N MET A 448 3.41 -7.47 19.07
CA MET A 448 3.80 -6.08 18.82
C MET A 448 5.33 -6.06 18.84
N CYS A 449 5.96 -5.90 17.68
CA CYS A 449 7.41 -5.80 17.58
C CYS A 449 7.73 -4.33 17.27
N GLY A 450 8.42 -3.67 18.22
CA GLY A 450 8.81 -2.27 18.12
C GLY A 450 9.94 -1.97 17.15
#